data_AF-A0A7C4J790-F1
#
_entry.id   AF-A0A7C4J790-F1
#
_cell.length_a   1.000
_cell.length_b   1.000
_cell.length_c   1.000
_cell.angle_alpha   90.00
_cell.angle_beta   90.00
_cell.angle_gamma   90.00
#
_symmetry.space_group_name_H-M   'P 1'
#
loop_
_entity.id
_entity.type
_entity.pdbx_description
1 polymer ?
#
loop_
_entity_poly.entity_id
_entity_poly.type
_entity_poly.pdbx_seq_one_letter_code
_entity_poly.pdbx_strand_id
1 'polypeptide(L)'
;YYAMFHTAQALLREKDLRFRKHGSVHAAYGEHFAKTAVLDPKFHRWLIAAFNTRIKTEYDIEPAIDHEAASRTIEQAGEFLKTAREHLEKQASS
;
A
#
# COMPACT_ATOMS: atom_id res chain seq x y z
N TYR A 1 6.94 -3.24 2.45
CA TYR A 1 5.61 -3.10 3.08
C TYR A 1 5.34 -1.71 3.66
N TYR A 2 6.10 -1.23 4.66
CA TYR A 2 5.77 0.02 5.36
C TYR A 2 5.67 1.26 4.45
N ALA A 3 6.47 1.36 3.39
CA ALA A 3 6.32 2.40 2.38
C ALA A 3 4.89 2.43 1.81
N MET A 4 4.39 1.31 1.30
CA MET A 4 3.01 1.17 0.79
C MET A 4 1.96 1.46 1.87
N PHE A 5 2.20 1.03 3.12
CA PHE A 5 1.28 1.28 4.23
C PHE A 5 1.15 2.78 4.55
N HIS A 6 2.26 3.51 4.61
CA HIS A 6 2.25 4.95 4.82
C HIS A 6 1.67 5.70 3.62
N THR A 7 1.93 5.24 2.39
CA THR A 7 1.28 5.75 1.18
C THR A 7 -0.24 5.63 1.27
N ALA A 8 -0.76 4.46 1.64
CA ALA A 8 -2.20 4.26 1.84
C ALA A 8 -2.78 5.15 2.94
N GLN A 9 -2.06 5.34 4.06
CA GLN A 9 -2.48 6.27 5.11
C GLN A 9 -2.52 7.73 4.65
N ALA A 10 -1.54 8.17 3.85
CA ALA A 10 -1.50 9.53 3.32
C ALA A 10 -2.70 9.80 2.40
N LEU A 11 -3.02 8.85 1.54
CA LEU A 11 -4.21 8.91 0.67
C LEU A 11 -5.51 8.93 1.47
N LEU A 12 -5.66 8.07 2.50
CA LEU A 12 -6.86 8.08 3.34
C LEU A 12 -7.03 9.39 4.11
N ARG A 13 -5.92 10.03 4.52
CA ARG A 13 -5.97 11.34 5.19
C ARG A 13 -6.49 12.46 4.30
N GLU A 14 -6.30 12.40 2.98
CA GLU A 14 -6.91 13.34 2.03
C GLU A 14 -8.45 13.27 2.07
N LYS A 15 -9.00 12.12 2.46
CA LYS A 15 -10.45 11.92 2.68
C LYS A 15 -10.90 12.12 4.13
N ASP A 16 -10.04 12.73 4.95
CA ASP A 16 -10.19 12.85 6.42
C ASP A 16 -10.38 11.52 7.16
N LEU A 17 -9.96 10.40 6.55
CA LEU A 17 -10.04 9.07 7.15
C LEU A 17 -8.73 8.72 7.85
N ARG A 18 -8.81 8.37 9.14
CA ARG A 18 -7.64 8.06 9.97
C ARG A 18 -7.80 6.72 10.68
N PHE A 19 -6.89 5.80 10.38
CA PHE A 19 -6.86 4.48 10.99
C PHE A 19 -5.47 4.16 11.52
N ARG A 20 -5.40 3.41 12.63
CA ARG A 20 -4.12 2.99 13.25
C ARG A 20 -3.81 1.51 13.01
N LYS A 21 -4.84 0.69 12.78
CA LYS A 21 -4.69 -0.77 12.60
C LYS A 21 -4.43 -1.09 11.12
N HIS A 22 -3.50 -2.01 10.85
CA HIS A 22 -3.18 -2.46 9.48
C HIS A 22 -4.42 -2.89 8.70
N GLY A 23 -5.23 -3.78 9.27
CA GLY A 23 -6.46 -4.26 8.62
C GLY A 23 -7.45 -3.14 8.27
N SER A 24 -7.61 -2.15 9.15
CA SER A 24 -8.51 -1.01 8.90
C SER A 24 -7.99 -0.10 7.77
N VAL A 25 -6.67 0.15 7.72
CA VAL A 25 -6.06 0.91 6.60
C VAL A 25 -6.23 0.17 5.29
N HIS A 26 -6.01 -1.15 5.28
CA HIS A 26 -6.16 -1.97 4.06
C HIS A 26 -7.60 -1.96 3.56
N ALA A 27 -8.57 -2.22 4.45
CA ALA A 27 -9.99 -2.23 4.10
C ALA A 27 -10.47 -0.87 3.58
N ALA A 28 -10.14 0.21 4.29
CA ALA A 28 -10.53 1.56 3.87
C ALA A 28 -9.87 1.96 2.55
N TYR A 29 -8.60 1.62 2.34
CA TYR A 29 -7.94 1.86 1.05
C TYR A 29 -8.65 1.09 -0.09
N GLY A 30 -8.96 -0.19 0.16
CA GLY A 30 -9.72 -1.02 -0.77
C GLY A 30 -11.09 -0.43 -1.13
N GLU A 31 -11.81 0.08 -0.14
CA GLU A 31 -13.13 0.68 -0.31
C GLU A 31 -13.09 2.01 -1.09
N HIS A 32 -12.21 2.94 -0.69
CA HIS A 32 -12.26 4.32 -1.18
C HIS A 32 -11.42 4.58 -2.44
N PHE A 33 -10.41 3.75 -2.71
CA PHE A 33 -9.50 3.95 -3.85
C PHE A 33 -9.56 2.82 -4.87
N ALA A 34 -9.50 1.56 -4.42
CA ALA A 34 -9.45 0.43 -5.34
C ALA A 34 -10.82 0.08 -5.93
N LYS A 35 -11.86 -0.05 -5.08
CA LYS A 35 -13.22 -0.42 -5.52
C LYS A 35 -13.87 0.66 -6.39
N THR A 36 -13.54 1.92 -6.12
CA THR A 36 -14.00 3.09 -6.87
C THR A 36 -13.16 3.38 -8.11
N ALA A 37 -12.07 2.63 -8.33
CA ALA A 37 -11.10 2.84 -9.40
C ALA A 37 -10.50 4.27 -9.46
N VAL A 38 -10.50 4.99 -8.34
CA VAL A 38 -9.80 6.29 -8.22
C VAL A 38 -8.30 6.10 -8.42
N LEU A 39 -7.77 4.98 -7.92
CA LEU A 39 -6.44 4.46 -8.24
C LEU A 39 -6.55 3.02 -8.72
N ASP A 40 -5.54 2.56 -9.46
CA ASP A 40 -5.51 1.19 -9.99
C ASP A 40 -5.66 0.15 -8.85
N PRO A 41 -6.65 -0.78 -8.94
CA PRO A 41 -6.87 -1.80 -7.92
C PRO A 41 -5.65 -2.69 -7.60
N LYS A 42 -4.66 -2.75 -8.49
CA LYS A 42 -3.42 -3.49 -8.25
C LYS A 42 -2.69 -3.03 -6.99
N PHE A 43 -2.75 -1.74 -6.65
CA PHE A 43 -2.07 -1.21 -5.47
C PHE A 43 -2.62 -1.79 -4.17
N HIS A 44 -3.94 -2.03 -4.10
CA HIS A 44 -4.55 -2.72 -2.96
C HIS A 44 -4.06 -4.16 -2.86
N ARG A 45 -4.00 -4.88 -3.99
CA ARG A 45 -3.49 -6.26 -4.03
C ARG A 45 -2.03 -6.34 -3.59
N TRP A 46 -1.19 -5.41 -4.04
CA TRP A 46 0.22 -5.34 -3.65
C TRP A 46 0.39 -5.00 -2.17
N LEU A 47 -0.41 -4.09 -1.62
CA LEU A 47 -0.39 -3.76 -0.20
C LEU A 47 -0.71 -4.99 0.68
N ILE A 48 -1.74 -5.76 0.32
CA ILE A 48 -2.11 -7.01 1.00
C ILE A 48 -1.00 -8.05 0.86
N ALA A 49 -0.47 -8.24 -0.35
CA ALA A 49 0.58 -9.22 -0.61
C ALA A 49 1.85 -8.90 0.21
N ALA A 50 2.30 -7.63 0.21
CA ALA A 50 3.46 -7.20 0.98
C ALA A 50 3.26 -7.35 2.49
N PHE A 51 2.03 -7.15 3.00
CA PHE A 51 1.72 -7.41 4.41
C PHE A 51 1.84 -8.89 4.75
N ASN A 52 1.27 -9.77 3.92
CA ASN A 52 1.31 -11.21 4.11
C ASN A 52 2.75 -11.75 4.05
N THR A 53 3.58 -11.24 3.13
CA THR A 53 5.01 -11.58 3.08
C THR A 53 5.71 -11.17 4.37
N ARG A 54 5.47 -9.95 4.87
CA ARG A 54 6.06 -9.47 6.14
C ARG A 54 5.66 -10.32 7.34
N ILE A 55 4.40 -10.72 7.43
CA ILE A 55 3.94 -11.65 8.48
C ILE A 55 4.72 -12.96 8.37
N LYS A 56 4.76 -13.59 7.19
CA LYS A 56 5.47 -14.88 7.02
C LYS A 56 6.92 -14.81 7.45
N THR A 57 7.64 -13.76 7.08
CA THR A 57 9.05 -13.58 7.45
C THR A 57 9.28 -13.37 8.94
N GLU A 58 8.28 -12.91 9.70
CA GLU A 58 8.38 -12.74 11.16
C GLU A 58 8.11 -14.05 11.93
N TYR A 59 7.46 -15.03 11.31
CA TYR A 59 7.13 -16.31 11.93
C TYR A 59 7.97 -17.49 11.39
N ASP A 60 8.78 -17.29 10.35
CA ASP A 60 9.62 -18.34 9.76
C ASP A 60 10.96 -18.50 10.49
N ILE A 61 11.35 -19.75 10.75
CA ILE A 61 12.58 -20.12 11.46
C ILE A 61 13.81 -20.05 10.52
N GLU A 62 13.60 -20.16 9.20
CA GLU A 62 14.59 -19.88 8.16
C GLU A 62 13.97 -19.00 7.05
N PRO A 63 14.07 -17.66 7.14
CA PRO A 63 13.50 -16.79 6.12
C PRO A 63 14.39 -16.81 4.87
N ALA A 64 14.12 -17.75 3.96
CA ALA A 64 14.61 -17.67 2.59
C ALA A 64 13.77 -16.63 1.83
N ILE A 65 14.01 -15.34 2.09
CA ILE A 65 13.42 -14.28 1.25
C ILE A 65 14.10 -14.36 -0.11
N ASP A 66 13.33 -14.79 -1.12
CA ASP A 66 13.73 -14.70 -2.51
C ASP A 66 14.06 -13.24 -2.86
N HIS A 67 15.32 -13.00 -3.25
CA HIS A 67 15.82 -11.68 -3.64
C HIS A 67 14.96 -11.06 -4.74
N GLU A 68 14.46 -11.85 -5.69
CA GLU A 68 13.56 -11.34 -6.71
C GLU A 68 12.22 -10.88 -6.12
N ALA A 69 11.65 -11.63 -5.17
CA ALA A 69 10.42 -11.23 -4.50
C ALA A 69 10.58 -9.92 -3.72
N ALA A 70 11.73 -9.73 -3.08
CA ALA A 70 12.08 -8.47 -2.43
C ALA A 70 12.18 -7.31 -3.44
N SER A 71 12.91 -7.51 -4.54
CA SER A 71 13.07 -6.49 -5.59
C SER A 71 11.73 -6.09 -6.21
N ARG A 72 10.88 -7.08 -6.56
CA ARG A 72 9.51 -6.84 -7.06
C ARG A 72 8.68 -6.01 -6.07
N THR A 73 8.79 -6.30 -4.77
CA THR A 73 8.06 -5.54 -3.73
C THR A 73 8.55 -4.08 -3.65
N ILE A 74 9.84 -3.84 -3.83
CA ILE A 74 10.43 -2.49 -3.83
C ILE A 74 9.92 -1.70 -5.04
N GLU A 75 9.93 -2.30 -6.23
CA GLU A 75 9.43 -1.68 -7.46
C GLU A 75 7.95 -1.32 -7.34
N GLN A 76 7.12 -2.26 -6.88
CA GLN A 76 5.70 -2.04 -6.62
C GLN A 76 5.45 -0.91 -5.62
N ALA A 77 6.27 -0.82 -4.57
CA ALA A 77 6.16 0.25 -3.58
C ALA A 77 6.51 1.61 -4.17
N GLY A 78 7.55 1.66 -5.02
CA GLY A 78 7.94 2.86 -5.74
C GLY A 78 6.85 3.36 -6.69
N GLU A 79 6.25 2.45 -7.47
CA GLU A 79 5.15 2.78 -8.36
C GLU A 79 3.93 3.31 -7.58
N PHE A 80 3.54 2.61 -6.51
CA PHE A 80 2.41 3.06 -5.68
C PHE A 80 2.66 4.44 -5.07
N LEU A 81 3.86 4.68 -4.53
CA LEU A 81 4.22 6.00 -3.97
C LEU A 81 4.18 7.10 -5.03
N LYS A 82 4.72 6.85 -6.23
CA LYS A 82 4.70 7.81 -7.34
C LYS A 82 3.27 8.18 -7.72
N THR A 83 2.42 7.19 -7.96
CA THR A 83 1.02 7.43 -8.34
C THR A 83 0.23 8.14 -7.23
N ALA A 84 0.47 7.79 -5.97
CA ALA A 84 -0.18 8.46 -4.84
C ALA A 84 0.22 9.94 -4.75
N ARG A 85 1.50 10.26 -4.97
CA ARG A 85 2.00 11.64 -5.00
C ARG A 85 1.31 12.43 -6.12
N GLU A 86 1.32 11.92 -7.34
CA GLU A 86 0.69 12.58 -8.49
C GLU A 86 -0.82 12.82 -8.25
N HIS A 87 -1.50 11.88 -7.58
CA HIS A 87 -2.90 12.04 -7.22
C HIS A 87 -3.10 13.18 -6.20
N LEU A 88 -2.32 13.22 -5.14
CA LEU A 88 -2.43 14.24 -4.09
C LEU A 88 -2.06 15.65 -4.59
N GLU A 89 -1.06 15.76 -5.45
CA GLU A 89 -0.66 17.04 -6.06
C GLU A 89 -1.76 17.62 -6.96
N LYS A 90 -2.49 16.77 -7.69
CA LYS A 90 -3.66 17.18 -8.48
C LYS A 90 -4.81 17.69 -7.61
N GLN A 91 -5.09 17.01 -6.49
CA GLN A 91 -6.13 17.44 -5.55
C GLN A 91 -5.79 18.75 -4.85
N ALA A 92 -4.51 19.00 -4.52
CA ALA A 92 -4.08 20.25 -3.90
C ALA A 92 -4.12 21.47 -4.84
N SER A 93 -4.16 21.24 -6.15
CA SER A 93 -4.20 22.29 -7.19
C SER A 93 -5.62 22.59 -7.71
N SER A 94 -6.63 21.91 -7.17
CA SER A 94 -8.06 22.05 -7.49
C SER A 94 -8.79 22.79 -6.38
#